data_AF-A0AAV4IQN4-F1
#
_entry.id   AF-A0AAV4IQN4-F1
#
_cell.length_a   1.000
_cell.length_b   1.000
_cell.length_c   1.000
_cell.angle_alpha   90.00
_cell.angle_beta   90.00
_cell.angle_gamma   90.00
#
_symmetry.space_group_name_H-M   'P 1'
#
loop_
_entity.id
_entity.type
_entity.pdbx_description
1 polymer ?
#
loop_
_entity_poly.entity_id
_entity_poly.type
_entity_poly.pdbx_seq_one_letter_code
_entity_poly.pdbx_strand_id
1 'polypeptide(L)'
;MLFVFLEVSTFTLTQTISAPSQACATPAPVYNLTSEKLDEAVSSIVSELTINERSTSRARARYTSAPDDRASSRTMGAVSMGFIFIVLMLVLAIDAPTLFLAVKEKMENLT
;
A
#
# COMPACT_ATOMS: atom_id res chain seq x y z
N MET A 1 12.28 -16.70 1.57
CA MET A 1 11.60 -16.27 0.33
C MET A 1 10.72 -17.43 -0.09
N LEU A 2 9.40 -17.29 0.05
CA LEU A 2 8.45 -18.40 -0.05
C LEU A 2 8.12 -18.63 -1.54
N PHE A 3 8.50 -19.79 -2.09
CA PHE A 3 8.15 -20.20 -3.45
C PHE A 3 6.68 -20.66 -3.46
N VAL A 4 5.83 -20.00 -4.25
CA VAL A 4 4.48 -20.48 -4.54
C VAL A 4 4.55 -21.25 -5.87
N PHE A 5 4.40 -22.57 -5.75
CA PHE A 5 4.31 -23.52 -6.84
C PHE A 5 2.93 -23.36 -7.51
N LEU A 6 2.87 -22.88 -8.75
CA LEU A 6 1.61 -22.77 -9.50
C LEU A 6 1.45 -24.05 -10.33
N GLU A 7 0.52 -24.89 -9.91
CA GLU A 7 0.17 -26.14 -10.58
C GLU A 7 -0.61 -25.83 -11.86
N VAL A 8 0.00 -26.13 -13.02
CA VAL A 8 -0.62 -25.97 -14.33
C VAL A 8 -1.59 -27.12 -14.54
N SER A 9 -2.87 -26.89 -14.25
CA SER A 9 -3.95 -27.81 -14.63
C SER A 9 -4.18 -27.76 -16.13
N THR A 10 -3.78 -28.82 -16.83
CA THR A 10 -4.16 -29.10 -18.21
C THR A 10 -5.67 -29.26 -18.31
N PHE A 11 -6.34 -28.38 -19.04
CA PHE A 11 -7.78 -28.43 -19.28
C PHE A 11 -8.09 -29.29 -20.51
N THR A 12 -8.62 -30.50 -20.28
CA THR A 12 -9.18 -31.37 -21.33
C THR A 12 -10.56 -30.89 -21.77
N LEU A 13 -10.72 -30.67 -23.07
CA LEU A 13 -11.94 -30.25 -23.74
C LEU A 13 -13.02 -31.36 -23.70
N THR A 14 -14.25 -31.02 -23.31
CA THR A 14 -15.43 -31.89 -23.48
C THR A 14 -16.49 -31.13 -24.28
N GLN A 15 -16.84 -31.62 -25.47
CA GLN A 15 -18.01 -31.17 -26.25
C GLN A 15 -19.23 -32.02 -25.88
N THR A 16 -20.41 -31.43 -25.72
CA THR A 16 -21.69 -32.07 -26.14
C THR A 16 -22.76 -31.01 -26.48
N ILE A 17 -23.59 -31.37 -27.44
CA ILE A 17 -24.48 -30.61 -28.36
C ILE A 17 -25.85 -30.23 -27.75
N SER A 18 -26.45 -29.10 -28.17
CA SER A 18 -27.88 -28.95 -28.60
C SER A 18 -28.48 -27.51 -28.49
N ALA A 19 -28.39 -26.74 -29.60
CA ALA A 19 -29.32 -25.75 -30.26
C ALA A 19 -30.35 -24.85 -29.51
N PRO A 20 -30.88 -23.73 -30.09
CA PRO A 20 -30.49 -22.98 -31.30
C PRO A 20 -30.43 -21.43 -31.14
N SER A 21 -29.47 -20.74 -31.77
CA SER A 21 -29.73 -19.53 -32.56
C SER A 21 -28.46 -19.12 -33.32
N GLN A 22 -28.63 -18.79 -34.60
CA GLN A 22 -27.60 -18.48 -35.58
C GLN A 22 -26.60 -17.41 -35.11
N ALA A 23 -25.32 -17.74 -35.18
CA ALA A 23 -24.25 -16.80 -35.49
C ALA A 23 -23.17 -17.56 -36.29
N CYS A 24 -22.72 -16.98 -37.39
CA CYS A 24 -21.84 -17.57 -38.39
C CYS A 24 -20.73 -18.45 -37.81
N ALA A 25 -20.71 -19.73 -38.18
CA ALA A 25 -19.49 -20.53 -38.10
C ALA A 25 -18.54 -20.04 -39.19
N THR A 26 -17.77 -18.99 -38.90
CA THR A 26 -16.56 -18.70 -39.68
C THR A 26 -15.54 -19.78 -39.36
N PRO A 27 -14.86 -20.36 -40.36
CA PRO A 27 -13.68 -21.18 -40.09
C PRO A 27 -12.70 -20.31 -39.29
N ALA A 28 -12.34 -20.76 -38.09
CA ALA A 28 -11.33 -20.07 -37.29
C ALA A 28 -10.06 -19.94 -38.15
N PRO A 29 -9.50 -18.74 -38.32
CA PRO A 29 -8.30 -18.57 -39.12
C PRO A 29 -7.18 -19.39 -38.47
N VAL A 30 -6.69 -20.40 -39.18
CA VAL A 30 -5.51 -21.15 -38.79
C VAL A 30 -4.32 -20.22 -38.98
N TYR A 31 -3.82 -19.67 -37.87
CA TYR A 31 -2.64 -18.84 -37.87
C TYR A 31 -1.39 -19.72 -37.84
N ASN A 32 -0.58 -19.66 -38.88
CA ASN A 32 0.79 -20.16 -38.81
C ASN A 32 1.65 -19.09 -38.12
N LEU A 33 1.55 -19.01 -36.79
CA LEU A 33 2.42 -18.14 -35.99
C LEU A 33 3.77 -18.84 -35.84
N THR A 34 4.82 -18.21 -36.34
CA THR A 34 6.20 -18.56 -35.98
C THR A 34 6.39 -18.33 -34.48
N SER A 35 7.24 -19.13 -33.84
CA SER A 35 7.47 -19.10 -32.38
C SER A 35 7.80 -17.70 -31.86
N GLU A 36 8.55 -16.89 -32.63
CA GLU A 36 8.88 -15.50 -32.28
C GLU A 36 7.65 -14.59 -32.13
N LYS A 37 6.64 -14.75 -33.00
CA LYS A 37 5.43 -13.92 -32.95
C LYS A 37 4.54 -14.28 -31.76
N LEU A 38 4.63 -15.52 -31.30
CA LEU A 38 3.92 -16.00 -30.12
C LEU A 38 4.57 -15.46 -28.84
N ASP A 39 5.90 -15.49 -28.76
CA ASP A 39 6.64 -14.94 -27.62
C ASP A 39 6.47 -13.42 -27.50
N GLU A 40 6.43 -12.71 -28.63
CA GLU A 40 6.16 -11.27 -28.66
C GLU A 40 4.76 -10.95 -28.08
N ALA A 41 3.73 -11.71 -28.50
CA ALA A 41 2.36 -11.58 -27.99
C ALA A 41 2.20 -12.00 -26.53
N VAL A 42 2.90 -13.05 -26.09
CA VAL A 42 2.89 -13.45 -24.68
C VAL A 42 3.59 -12.39 -23.84
N SER A 43 4.71 -11.83 -24.30
CA SER A 43 5.45 -10.79 -23.58
C SER A 43 4.63 -9.51 -23.42
N SER A 44 3.86 -9.11 -24.44
CA SER A 44 3.01 -7.92 -24.37
C SER A 44 1.86 -8.11 -23.40
N ILE A 45 1.19 -9.27 -23.43
CA ILE A 45 0.13 -9.63 -22.47
C ILE A 45 0.68 -9.67 -21.05
N VAL A 46 1.85 -10.29 -20.82
CA VAL A 46 2.48 -10.33 -19.49
C VAL A 46 2.84 -8.92 -19.02
N SER A 47 3.32 -8.05 -19.89
CA SER A 47 3.65 -6.66 -19.55
C SER A 47 2.43 -5.82 -19.19
N GLU A 48 1.30 -6.00 -19.88
CA GLU A 48 0.03 -5.33 -19.56
C GLU A 48 -0.62 -5.87 -18.28
N LEU A 49 -0.50 -7.17 -18.00
CA LEU A 49 -0.99 -7.78 -16.77
C LEU A 49 -0.06 -7.62 -15.57
N THR A 50 1.19 -7.18 -15.77
CA THR A 50 2.11 -6.91 -14.66
C THR A 50 1.69 -5.62 -13.96
N ILE A 51 0.84 -5.78 -12.95
CA ILE A 51 0.40 -4.68 -12.10
C ILE A 51 1.53 -4.30 -11.15
N ASN A 52 1.93 -3.03 -11.18
CA ASN A 52 2.89 -2.50 -10.22
C ASN A 52 2.26 -2.47 -8.83
N GLU A 53 2.71 -3.35 -7.92
CA GLU A 53 2.13 -3.48 -6.58
C GLU A 53 2.08 -2.16 -5.81
N ARG A 54 3.03 -1.24 -6.03
CA ARG A 54 3.09 0.07 -5.35
C ARG A 54 2.07 1.08 -5.87
N SER A 55 1.60 0.95 -7.11
CA SER A 55 0.58 1.84 -7.67
C SER A 55 -0.85 1.39 -7.33
N THR A 56 -0.99 0.23 -6.68
CA THR A 56 -2.31 -0.26 -6.28
C THR A 56 -2.93 0.62 -5.21
N SER A 57 -4.25 0.82 -5.28
CA SER A 57 -5.03 1.51 -4.25
C SER A 57 -4.83 0.89 -2.86
N ARG A 58 -4.59 -0.42 -2.81
CA ARG A 58 -4.30 -1.18 -1.60
C ARG A 58 -2.94 -0.87 -0.99
N ALA A 59 -1.89 -0.72 -1.80
CA ALA A 59 -0.60 -0.22 -1.32
C ALA A 59 -0.72 1.23 -0.83
N ARG A 60 -1.44 2.09 -1.54
CA ARG A 60 -1.68 3.48 -1.14
C ARG A 60 -2.41 3.54 0.22
N ALA A 61 -3.52 2.82 0.36
CA ALA A 61 -4.31 2.76 1.59
C ALA A 61 -3.54 2.18 2.80
N ARG A 62 -2.48 1.39 2.57
CA ARG A 62 -1.63 0.86 3.65
C ARG A 62 -0.79 1.94 4.32
N TYR A 63 -0.35 2.94 3.56
CA TYR A 63 0.53 4.01 4.04
C TYR A 63 -0.18 5.35 4.20
N THR A 64 -1.40 5.47 3.67
CA THR A 64 -2.22 6.67 3.81
C THR A 64 -3.48 6.31 4.58
N SER A 65 -3.57 6.75 5.82
CA SER A 65 -4.86 6.85 6.52
C SER A 65 -5.78 7.79 5.73
N ALA A 66 -7.02 7.36 5.49
CA ALA A 66 -8.01 8.20 4.81
C ALA A 66 -8.13 9.54 5.58
N PRO A 67 -8.19 10.69 4.88
CA PRO A 67 -8.42 11.97 5.54
C PRO A 67 -9.79 11.91 6.23
N ASP A 68 -9.78 11.77 7.55
CA ASP A 68 -10.98 11.72 8.36
C ASP A 68 -11.29 13.13 8.89
N ASP A 69 -12.24 13.79 8.24
CA ASP A 69 -12.72 15.13 8.60
C ASP A 69 -13.76 15.12 9.72
N ARG A 70 -14.07 13.94 10.29
CA ARG A 70 -15.01 13.86 11.41
C ARG A 70 -14.47 14.66 12.60
N ALA A 71 -15.29 15.58 13.10
CA ALA A 71 -14.95 16.43 14.24
C ALA A 71 -14.46 15.61 15.45
N SER A 72 -15.02 14.42 15.67
CA SER A 72 -14.62 13.50 16.76
C SER A 72 -13.14 13.07 16.67
N SER A 73 -12.61 12.84 15.47
CA SER A 73 -11.21 12.45 15.27
C SER A 73 -10.26 13.58 15.64
N ARG A 74 -10.59 14.81 15.21
CA ARG A 74 -9.82 16.02 15.54
C ARG A 74 -9.83 16.34 17.03
N THR A 75 -10.98 16.21 17.68
CA THR A 75 -11.10 16.45 19.12
C THR A 75 -10.30 15.44 19.94
N MET A 76 -10.35 14.15 19.60
CA MET A 76 -9.55 13.12 20.29
C MET A 76 -8.04 13.34 20.11
N GLY A 77 -7.61 13.71 18.90
CA GLY A 77 -6.22 14.10 18.65
C GLY A 77 -5.77 15.29 19.50
N ALA A 78 -6.58 16.35 19.57
CA ALA A 78 -6.27 17.55 20.35
C ALA A 78 -6.17 17.28 21.86
N VAL A 79 -7.09 16.47 22.41
CA VAL A 79 -7.07 16.11 23.84
C VAL A 79 -5.80 15.34 24.20
N SER A 80 -5.42 14.36 23.37
CA SER A 80 -4.20 13.57 23.62
C SER A 80 -2.93 14.42 23.58
N MET A 81 -2.82 15.36 22.63
CA MET A 81 -1.71 16.30 22.58
C MET A 81 -1.67 17.21 23.81
N GLY A 82 -2.82 17.72 24.25
CA GLY A 82 -2.90 18.53 25.47
C GLY A 82 -2.36 17.80 26.71
N PHE A 83 -2.69 16.51 26.86
CA PHE A 83 -2.21 15.70 27.98
C PHE A 83 -0.68 15.55 27.98
N ILE A 84 -0.08 15.29 26.81
CA ILE A 84 1.37 15.18 26.66
C ILE A 84 2.06 16.50 27.05
N PHE A 85 1.52 17.63 26.59
CA PHE A 85 2.06 18.95 26.92
C PHE A 85 1.99 19.27 28.41
N ILE A 86 0.90 18.92 29.08
CA ILE A 86 0.74 19.14 30.52
C ILE A 86 1.80 18.37 31.30
N VAL A 87 2.00 17.09 30.98
CA VAL A 87 3.01 16.27 31.65
C VAL A 87 4.41 16.83 31.41
N LEU A 88 4.73 17.24 30.18
CA LEU A 88 6.03 17.83 29.84
C LEU A 88 6.28 19.13 30.61
N MET A 89 5.28 20.02 30.68
CA MET A 89 5.38 21.27 31.43
C MET A 89 5.52 21.03 32.94
N LEU A 90 4.89 20.00 33.49
CA LEU A 90 5.04 19.62 34.89
C LEU A 90 6.48 19.19 35.20
N VAL A 91 7.07 18.35 34.36
CA VAL A 91 8.47 17.91 34.50
C VAL A 91 9.41 19.12 34.43
N LEU A 92 9.22 20.00 33.44
CA LEU A 92 10.00 21.23 33.33
C LEU A 92 9.82 22.15 34.55
N ALA A 93 8.63 22.26 35.11
CA ALA A 93 8.38 23.10 36.28
C ALA A 93 9.09 22.57 37.54
N ILE A 94 9.20 21.24 37.70
CA ILE A 94 9.92 20.61 38.81
C ILE A 94 11.43 20.83 38.65
N ASP A 95 11.95 20.73 37.43
CA ASP A 95 13.39 20.85 37.15
C ASP A 95 13.87 22.29 36.90
N ALA A 96 12.96 23.24 36.63
CA ALA A 96 13.28 24.65 36.41
C ALA A 96 14.06 25.30 37.57
N PRO A 97 13.68 25.16 38.86
CA PRO A 97 14.42 25.80 39.95
C PRO A 97 15.84 25.24 40.10
N THR A 98 16.04 23.94 39.92
CA THR A 98 17.36 23.31 40.03
C THR A 98 18.26 23.72 38.86
N LEU A 99 17.73 23.74 37.64
CA LEU A 99 18.43 24.26 36.46
C LEU A 99 18.77 25.74 36.61
N PHE A 100 17.84 26.57 37.11
CA PHE A 100 18.06 28.00 37.26
C PHE A 100 19.17 28.31 38.28
N LEU A 101 19.18 27.59 39.42
CA LEU A 101 20.24 27.72 40.42
C LEU A 101 21.60 27.28 39.85
N ALA A 102 21.65 26.14 39.16
CA ALA A 102 22.89 25.65 38.54
C ALA A 102 23.44 26.60 37.47
N VAL A 103 22.55 27.21 36.65
CA VAL A 103 22.95 28.20 35.64
C VAL A 103 23.45 29.48 36.31
N LYS A 104 22.79 29.95 37.37
CA LYS A 104 23.21 31.14 38.10
C LYS A 104 24.60 30.97 38.72
N GLU A 105 24.84 29.84 39.39
CA GLU A 105 26.14 29.53 40.01
C GLU A 105 27.27 29.42 38.97
N LYS A 106 26.96 28.86 37.79
CA LYS A 106 27.92 28.86 36.67
C LYS A 106 28.24 30.26 36.17
N MET A 107 27.26 31.13 36.02
CA MET A 107 27.45 32.51 35.55
C MET A 107 28.28 33.34 36.53
N GLU A 108 28.08 33.14 37.83
CA GLU A 108 28.80 33.88 38.89
C GLU A 108 30.28 33.46 38.99
N ASN A 109 30.61 32.19 38.71
CA ASN A 109 32.00 31.71 38.65
C ASN A 109 32.77 32.13 37.38
N LEU A 110 32.07 32.63 36.35
CA LEU A 110 32.68 33.11 35.10
C LEU A 110 32.98 34.61 35.09
N THR A 111 32.49 35.36 36.09
CA THR A 111 32.70 36.82 36.24
C THR A 111 33.78 37.08 37.28
#